data_AF-A0A847B1C9-F1
#
_entry.id   AF-A0A847B1C9-F1
#
_cell.length_a   1.000
_cell.length_b   1.000
_cell.length_c   1.000
_cell.angle_alpha   90.00
_cell.angle_beta   90.00
_cell.angle_gamma   90.00
#
_symmetry.space_group_name_H-M   'P 1'
#
loop_
_entity.id
_entity.type
_entity.pdbx_description
1 polymer ?
#
loop_
_entity_poly.entity_id
_entity_poly.type
_entity_poly.pdbx_seq_one_letter_code
_entity_poly.pdbx_strand_id
1 'polypeptide(L)'
;MKKSVILIIGALSLVAIIVIGLLFQRAEVYNVTIYVSEIICSGVRVGDDYYDTYFDESANVYRIDNPDNPGSQLTLAYAPGLTVDIIYEVLPFEATNQSVSFSTDPNSFIARVESATGRVFFIDEGTETFTIRANDNSNKSARVRLRAKIPEA
;
A
#
# COMPACT_ATOMS: atom_id res chain seq x y z
N MET A 1 -41.12 51.28 30.51
CA MET A 1 -40.70 50.84 29.15
C MET A 1 -39.20 50.51 29.07
N LYS A 2 -38.28 51.26 29.69
CA LYS A 2 -36.82 51.01 29.58
C LYS A 2 -36.31 49.70 30.21
N LYS A 3 -36.85 49.28 31.37
CA LYS A 3 -36.38 48.09 32.11
C LYS A 3 -36.78 46.76 31.43
N SER A 4 -38.01 46.66 30.94
CA SER A 4 -38.50 45.45 30.25
C SER A 4 -37.79 45.22 28.92
N VAL A 5 -37.45 46.28 28.18
CA VAL A 5 -36.74 46.18 26.89
C VAL A 5 -35.31 45.67 27.08
N ILE A 6 -34.60 46.16 28.10
CA ILE A 6 -33.24 45.69 28.43
C ILE A 6 -33.25 44.20 28.81
N LEU A 7 -34.27 43.77 29.57
CA LEU A 7 -34.41 42.38 30.01
C LEU A 7 -34.70 41.44 28.82
N ILE A 8 -35.52 41.88 27.87
CA ILE A 8 -35.83 41.11 26.65
C ILE A 8 -34.60 40.97 25.75
N ILE A 9 -33.86 42.07 25.51
CA ILE A 9 -32.65 42.03 24.68
C ILE A 9 -31.58 41.14 25.34
N GLY A 10 -31.40 41.26 26.66
CA GLY A 10 -30.48 40.40 27.41
C GLY A 10 -30.84 38.91 27.30
N ALA A 11 -32.13 38.58 27.42
CA ALA A 11 -32.61 37.21 27.28
C ALA A 11 -32.42 36.67 25.84
N LEU A 12 -32.76 37.45 24.81
CA LEU A 12 -32.57 37.08 23.41
C LEU A 12 -31.10 36.86 23.06
N SER A 13 -30.21 37.74 23.52
CA SER A 13 -28.76 37.59 23.30
C SER A 13 -28.20 36.36 24.02
N LEU A 14 -28.66 36.06 25.23
CA LEU A 14 -28.24 34.86 25.97
C LEU A 14 -28.67 33.58 25.23
N VAL A 15 -29.92 33.53 24.76
CA VAL A 15 -30.43 32.40 23.98
C VAL A 15 -29.65 32.25 22.68
N ALA A 16 -29.35 33.34 21.98
CA ALA A 16 -28.54 33.31 20.76
C ALA A 16 -27.12 32.76 21.01
N ILE A 17 -26.45 33.17 22.09
CA ILE A 17 -25.13 32.67 22.47
C ILE A 17 -25.19 31.17 22.79
N ILE A 18 -26.23 30.71 23.49
CA ILE A 18 -26.42 29.29 23.81
C ILE A 18 -26.68 28.49 22.54
N VAL A 19 -27.53 28.98 21.62
CA VAL A 19 -27.83 28.33 20.34
C VAL A 19 -26.58 28.26 19.47
N ILE A 20 -25.82 29.34 19.36
CA ILE A 20 -24.54 29.38 18.64
C ILE A 20 -23.55 28.41 19.28
N GLY A 21 -23.39 28.42 20.60
CA GLY A 21 -22.52 27.49 21.32
C GLY A 21 -22.90 26.03 21.11
N LEU A 22 -24.20 25.70 21.14
CA LEU A 22 -24.72 24.36 20.86
C LEU A 22 -24.52 23.93 19.40
N LEU A 23 -24.68 24.85 18.44
CA LEU A 23 -24.40 24.61 17.02
C LEU A 23 -22.90 24.41 16.76
N PHE A 24 -22.03 25.17 17.43
CA PHE A 24 -20.57 25.07 17.27
C PHE A 24 -19.97 23.85 18.00
N GLN A 25 -20.57 23.38 19.09
CA GLN A 25 -20.15 22.13 19.76
C GLN A 25 -20.46 20.87 18.94
N ARG A 26 -21.35 20.96 17.94
CA ARG A 26 -21.77 19.84 17.08
C ARG A 26 -20.92 19.66 15.83
N ALA A 27 -19.95 20.55 15.57
CA ALA A 27 -18.95 20.38 14.53
C ALA A 27 -17.79 19.52 15.06
N GLU A 28 -18.06 18.26 15.42
CA GLU A 28 -17.00 17.27 15.59
C GLU A 28 -16.40 16.99 14.21
N VAL A 29 -15.13 17.36 14.03
CA VAL A 29 -14.36 17.02 12.84
C VAL A 29 -14.12 15.51 12.87
N TYR A 30 -14.97 14.73 12.21
CA TYR A 30 -14.82 13.28 12.03
C TYR A 30 -13.71 12.95 11.02
N ASN A 31 -12.51 13.51 11.19
CA ASN A 31 -11.37 13.13 10.35
C ASN A 31 -10.69 11.91 10.98
N VAL A 32 -11.36 10.75 10.87
CA VAL A 32 -10.81 9.47 11.31
C VAL A 32 -9.76 9.05 10.30
N THR A 33 -8.49 9.02 10.71
CA THR A 33 -7.42 8.45 9.89
C THR A 33 -7.59 6.94 9.84
N ILE A 34 -7.79 6.40 8.63
CA ILE A 34 -7.84 4.96 8.37
C ILE A 34 -6.45 4.55 7.88
N TYR A 35 -5.79 3.67 8.64
CA TYR A 35 -4.49 3.12 8.30
C TYR A 35 -4.62 1.85 7.46
N VAL A 36 -3.60 1.57 6.64
CA VAL A 36 -3.41 0.33 5.90
C VAL A 36 -3.38 -0.83 6.89
N SER A 37 -4.19 -1.85 6.63
CA SER A 37 -4.22 -3.09 7.40
C SER A 37 -3.37 -4.18 6.75
N GLU A 38 -3.31 -4.19 5.42
CA GLU A 38 -2.73 -5.27 4.62
C GLU A 38 -2.26 -4.78 3.25
N ILE A 39 -1.22 -5.42 2.72
CA ILE A 39 -0.74 -5.25 1.35
C ILE A 39 -0.70 -6.63 0.73
N ILE A 40 -1.37 -6.80 -0.40
CA ILE A 40 -1.43 -8.05 -1.13
C ILE A 40 -0.66 -7.88 -2.44
N CYS A 41 0.32 -8.74 -2.70
CA CYS A 41 0.86 -8.86 -4.05
C CYS A 41 -0.13 -9.73 -4.83
N SER A 42 -0.81 -9.16 -5.81
CA SER A 42 -1.81 -9.87 -6.61
C SER A 42 -1.15 -10.61 -7.78
N GLY A 43 -0.06 -10.05 -8.30
CA GLY A 43 0.65 -10.67 -9.41
C GLY A 43 1.92 -9.93 -9.79
N VAL A 44 2.52 -10.42 -10.86
CA VAL A 44 3.76 -9.91 -11.42
C VAL A 44 3.63 -9.87 -12.93
N ARG A 45 3.99 -8.75 -13.54
CA ARG A 45 4.01 -8.60 -15.00
C ARG A 45 5.43 -8.66 -15.53
N VAL A 46 5.66 -9.46 -16.55
CA VAL A 46 6.96 -9.60 -17.24
C VAL A 46 6.72 -9.32 -18.72
N GLY A 47 7.08 -8.12 -19.18
CA GLY A 47 6.68 -7.66 -20.51
C GLY A 47 5.16 -7.62 -20.65
N ASP A 48 4.61 -8.39 -21.59
CA ASP A 48 3.17 -8.51 -21.82
C ASP A 48 2.52 -9.64 -21.00
N ASP A 49 3.32 -10.54 -20.44
CA ASP A 49 2.84 -11.69 -19.66
C ASP A 49 2.50 -11.28 -18.23
N TYR A 50 1.41 -11.81 -17.71
CA TYR A 50 0.97 -11.61 -16.32
C TYR A 50 0.92 -12.95 -15.61
N TYR A 51 1.52 -13.00 -14.43
CA TYR A 51 1.55 -14.18 -13.57
C TYR A 51 0.93 -13.86 -12.23
N ASP A 52 0.03 -14.72 -11.78
CA ASP A 52 -0.53 -14.63 -10.44
C ASP A 52 0.53 -14.95 -9.38
N THR A 53 0.35 -14.40 -8.19
CA THR A 53 1.18 -14.74 -7.03
C THR A 53 0.39 -15.45 -5.96
N TYR A 54 1.05 -16.38 -5.28
CA TYR A 54 0.52 -17.03 -4.08
C TYR A 54 1.36 -16.64 -2.86
N PHE A 55 0.73 -16.61 -1.69
CA PHE A 55 1.41 -16.36 -0.43
C PHE A 55 1.94 -17.66 0.15
N ASP A 56 3.25 -17.76 0.36
CA ASP A 56 3.85 -18.85 1.13
C ASP A 56 3.91 -18.47 2.62
N GLU A 57 3.02 -19.08 3.40
CA GLU A 57 2.93 -18.90 4.86
C GLU A 57 4.22 -19.31 5.58
N SER A 58 4.94 -20.31 5.08
CA SER A 58 6.15 -20.83 5.74
C SER A 58 7.32 -19.84 5.69
N ALA A 59 7.41 -19.07 4.61
CA ALA A 59 8.46 -18.07 4.40
C ALA A 59 7.99 -16.62 4.53
N ASN A 60 6.68 -16.40 4.78
CA ASN A 60 6.03 -15.09 4.85
C ASN A 60 6.38 -14.22 3.63
N VAL A 61 6.16 -14.78 2.43
CA VAL A 61 6.55 -14.14 1.16
C VAL A 61 5.63 -14.55 0.03
N TYR A 62 5.30 -13.61 -0.85
CA TYR A 62 4.63 -13.89 -2.10
C TYR A 62 5.61 -14.46 -3.12
N ARG A 63 5.16 -15.47 -3.86
CA ARG A 63 5.89 -16.10 -4.96
C ARG A 63 5.01 -16.11 -6.20
N ILE A 64 5.66 -16.09 -7.36
CA ILE A 64 4.97 -16.24 -8.63
C ILE A 64 4.49 -17.70 -8.75
N ASP A 65 3.20 -17.89 -9.03
CA ASP A 65 2.64 -19.21 -9.30
C ASP A 65 3.09 -19.70 -10.69
N ASN A 66 3.37 -20.98 -10.79
CA ASN A 66 3.75 -21.58 -12.06
C ASN A 66 2.48 -22.04 -12.79
N PRO A 67 2.12 -21.42 -13.94
CA PRO A 67 0.91 -21.80 -14.68
C PRO A 67 0.98 -23.25 -15.19
N ASP A 68 2.17 -23.78 -15.44
CA ASP A 68 2.37 -25.16 -15.89
C ASP A 68 2.30 -26.18 -14.72
N ASN A 69 2.50 -25.72 -13.49
CA ASN A 69 2.46 -26.54 -12.28
C ASN A 69 1.95 -25.75 -11.07
N PRO A 70 0.62 -25.60 -10.93
CA PRO A 70 0.00 -24.77 -9.89
C PRO A 70 0.44 -25.15 -8.48
N GLY A 71 0.74 -24.15 -7.64
CA GLY A 71 1.24 -24.34 -6.28
C GLY A 71 2.76 -24.51 -6.18
N SER A 72 3.47 -24.40 -7.31
CA SER A 72 4.94 -24.34 -7.34
C SER A 72 5.43 -22.95 -7.78
N GLN A 73 6.64 -22.59 -7.35
CA GLN A 73 7.23 -21.31 -7.71
C GLN A 73 7.71 -21.30 -9.17
N LEU A 74 7.24 -20.32 -9.96
CA LEU A 74 7.78 -20.06 -11.28
C LEU A 74 9.21 -19.51 -11.20
N THR A 75 10.07 -20.01 -12.09
CA THR A 75 11.41 -19.42 -12.33
C THR A 75 11.38 -18.69 -13.65
N LEU A 76 11.65 -17.38 -13.62
CA LEU A 76 11.68 -16.55 -14.81
C LEU A 76 12.93 -16.87 -15.66
N ALA A 77 12.78 -16.80 -16.97
CA ALA A 77 13.92 -16.84 -17.89
C ALA A 77 14.69 -15.52 -17.80
N TYR A 78 15.91 -15.56 -17.28
CA TYR A 78 16.78 -14.39 -17.24
C TYR A 78 17.30 -14.07 -18.65
N ALA A 79 17.16 -12.81 -19.04
CA ALA A 79 17.81 -12.21 -20.18
C ALA A 79 18.34 -10.82 -19.80
N PRO A 80 19.44 -10.34 -20.39
CA PRO A 80 19.93 -8.99 -20.13
C PRO A 80 18.83 -7.94 -20.39
N GLY A 81 18.53 -7.13 -19.38
CA GLY A 81 17.45 -6.13 -19.46
C GLY A 81 16.06 -6.66 -19.09
N LEU A 82 15.95 -7.85 -18.50
CA LEU A 82 14.69 -8.35 -17.95
C LEU A 82 14.10 -7.36 -16.93
N THR A 83 12.92 -6.84 -17.26
CA THR A 83 12.14 -5.97 -16.39
C THR A 83 10.88 -6.66 -15.92
N VAL A 84 10.54 -6.45 -14.65
CA VAL A 84 9.41 -7.09 -14.00
C VAL A 84 8.65 -6.05 -13.17
N ASP A 85 7.36 -5.90 -13.39
CA ASP A 85 6.52 -4.97 -12.62
C ASP A 85 5.74 -5.74 -11.55
N ILE A 86 5.86 -5.31 -10.28
CA ILE A 86 5.12 -5.89 -9.17
C ILE A 86 3.71 -5.27 -9.11
N ILE A 87 2.67 -6.12 -9.17
CA ILE A 87 1.28 -5.70 -9.09
C ILE A 87 0.76 -6.00 -7.68
N TYR A 88 0.19 -4.99 -7.02
CA TYR A 88 -0.20 -5.06 -5.63
C TYR A 88 -1.50 -4.31 -5.36
N GLU A 89 -2.14 -4.68 -4.26
CA GLU A 89 -3.34 -4.06 -3.72
C GLU A 89 -3.09 -3.66 -2.26
N VAL A 90 -3.62 -2.51 -1.88
CA VAL A 90 -3.51 -1.96 -0.52
C VAL A 90 -4.90 -1.95 0.11
N LEU A 91 -5.04 -2.64 1.25
CA LEU A 91 -6.29 -2.76 1.96
C LEU A 91 -6.22 -2.07 3.34
N PRO A 92 -7.31 -1.43 3.81
CA PRO A 92 -8.58 -1.26 3.08
C PRO A 92 -8.48 -0.20 1.95
N PHE A 93 -9.38 -0.28 0.97
CA PHE A 93 -9.47 0.72 -0.09
C PHE A 93 -9.79 2.14 0.44
N GLU A 94 -10.30 2.25 1.67
CA GLU A 94 -10.61 3.52 2.32
C GLU A 94 -9.44 4.07 3.16
N ALA A 95 -8.27 3.43 3.13
CA ALA A 95 -7.10 3.94 3.84
C ALA A 95 -6.79 5.38 3.39
N THR A 96 -6.59 6.27 4.36
CA THR A 96 -6.35 7.70 4.13
C THR A 96 -5.10 7.94 3.28
N ASN A 97 -4.11 7.05 3.37
CA ASN A 97 -2.93 7.05 2.52
C ASN A 97 -2.60 5.62 2.06
N GLN A 98 -2.73 5.35 0.77
CA GLN A 98 -2.43 4.06 0.15
C GLN A 98 -1.06 4.00 -0.52
N SER A 99 -0.24 5.04 -0.37
CA SER A 99 1.10 5.03 -0.96
C SER A 99 1.98 3.99 -0.30
N VAL A 100 2.75 3.29 -1.13
CA VAL A 100 3.74 2.31 -0.71
C VAL A 100 5.11 2.70 -1.26
N SER A 101 6.15 2.13 -0.68
CA SER A 101 7.52 2.24 -1.17
C SER A 101 8.10 0.84 -1.36
N PHE A 102 8.87 0.69 -2.43
CA PHE A 102 9.56 -0.56 -2.75
C PHE A 102 11.03 -0.47 -2.36
N SER A 103 11.56 -1.56 -1.83
CA SER A 103 12.97 -1.72 -1.53
C SER A 103 13.43 -3.17 -1.73
N THR A 104 14.73 -3.33 -1.89
CA THR A 104 15.42 -4.63 -1.99
C THR A 104 16.68 -4.57 -1.12
N ASP A 105 17.42 -5.66 -0.99
CA ASP A 105 18.71 -5.60 -0.29
C ASP A 105 19.64 -4.58 -0.99
N PRO A 106 20.11 -3.52 -0.30
CA PRO A 106 20.97 -2.50 -0.90
C PRO A 106 22.31 -3.07 -1.41
N ASN A 107 22.72 -4.24 -0.94
CA ASN A 107 23.94 -4.92 -1.35
C ASN A 107 23.70 -5.99 -2.44
N SER A 108 22.45 -6.15 -2.91
CA SER A 108 22.17 -7.12 -3.97
C SER A 108 22.74 -6.65 -5.31
N PHE A 109 23.40 -7.59 -5.98
CA PHE A 109 23.85 -7.44 -7.36
C PHE A 109 22.94 -8.20 -8.35
N ILE A 110 21.87 -8.85 -7.86
CA ILE A 110 20.97 -9.69 -8.67
C ILE A 110 19.91 -8.82 -9.34
N ALA A 111 19.28 -7.92 -8.59
CA ALA A 111 18.21 -7.08 -9.11
C ALA A 111 18.06 -5.78 -8.31
N ARG A 112 17.47 -4.76 -8.94
CA ARG A 112 17.13 -3.48 -8.31
C ARG A 112 15.67 -3.16 -8.55
N VAL A 113 15.03 -2.48 -7.61
CA VAL A 113 13.64 -2.02 -7.74
C VAL A 113 13.57 -0.50 -7.72
N GLU A 114 12.75 0.07 -8.59
CA GLU A 114 12.39 1.48 -8.53
C GLU A 114 11.40 1.70 -7.39
N SER A 115 11.79 2.52 -6.40
CA SER A 115 11.09 2.64 -5.13
C SER A 115 9.64 3.16 -5.25
N ALA A 116 9.32 3.92 -6.30
CA ALA A 116 8.01 4.54 -6.50
C ALA A 116 7.04 3.68 -7.31
N THR A 117 7.52 2.93 -8.30
CA THR A 117 6.67 2.18 -9.25
C THR A 117 6.60 0.70 -8.94
N GLY A 118 7.60 0.14 -8.24
CA GLY A 118 7.73 -1.31 -8.08
C GLY A 118 8.27 -2.02 -9.32
N ARG A 119 8.85 -1.28 -10.28
CA ARG A 119 9.56 -1.86 -11.43
C ARG A 119 10.91 -2.42 -11.02
N VAL A 120 11.08 -3.72 -11.22
CA VAL A 120 12.29 -4.49 -10.95
C VAL A 120 13.11 -4.64 -12.23
N PHE A 121 14.41 -4.39 -12.12
CA PHE A 121 15.41 -4.59 -13.15
C PHE A 121 16.35 -5.69 -12.70
N PHE A 122 16.34 -6.83 -13.40
CA PHE A 122 17.31 -7.89 -13.16
C PHE A 122 18.65 -7.55 -13.80
N ILE A 123 19.72 -7.72 -13.02
CA ILE A 123 21.11 -7.47 -13.38
C ILE A 123 21.84 -8.80 -13.60
N ASP A 124 21.46 -9.85 -12.87
CA ASP A 124 22.03 -11.19 -12.99
C ASP A 124 20.98 -12.26 -12.67
N GLU A 125 21.30 -13.52 -12.95
CA GLU A 125 20.49 -14.64 -12.49
C GLU A 125 20.56 -14.79 -10.96
N GLY A 126 19.47 -15.28 -10.38
CA GLY A 126 19.42 -15.47 -8.94
C GLY A 126 18.02 -15.34 -8.36
N THR A 127 17.96 -15.21 -7.05
CA THR A 127 16.73 -15.02 -6.28
C THR A 127 16.88 -13.79 -5.43
N GLU A 128 15.95 -12.84 -5.57
CA GLU A 128 15.93 -11.60 -4.81
C GLU A 128 14.59 -11.44 -4.11
N THR A 129 14.59 -10.79 -2.93
CA THR A 129 13.37 -10.52 -2.17
C THR A 129 13.14 -9.02 -2.06
N PHE A 130 12.00 -8.58 -2.58
CA PHE A 130 11.54 -7.20 -2.55
C PHE A 130 10.59 -6.98 -1.39
N THR A 131 10.63 -5.79 -0.79
CA THR A 131 9.74 -5.37 0.28
C THR A 131 8.88 -4.21 -0.20
N ILE A 132 7.57 -4.35 -0.01
CA ILE A 132 6.55 -3.33 -0.27
C ILE A 132 6.12 -2.80 1.09
N ARG A 133 6.35 -1.53 1.40
CA ARG A 133 6.06 -0.93 2.71
C ARG A 133 5.04 0.19 2.59
N ALA A 134 4.01 0.19 3.44
CA ALA A 134 3.07 1.29 3.54
C ALA A 134 3.74 2.55 4.13
N ASN A 135 3.44 3.72 3.54
CA ASN A 135 4.01 5.01 3.94
C ASN A 135 3.09 5.81 4.90
N ASP A 136 2.03 5.19 5.39
CA ASP A 136 1.01 5.80 6.26
C ASP A 136 1.31 5.67 7.77
N ASN A 137 2.48 5.13 8.15
CA ASN A 137 2.88 4.78 9.52
C ASN A 137 2.17 3.59 10.16
N SER A 138 1.37 2.82 9.40
CA SER A 138 0.79 1.56 9.87
C SER A 138 1.82 0.46 10.19
N ASN A 139 3.07 0.64 9.73
CA ASN A 139 4.15 -0.36 9.74
C ASN A 139 3.79 -1.67 9.02
N LYS A 140 2.82 -1.63 8.09
CA LYS A 140 2.48 -2.78 7.24
C LYS A 140 3.47 -2.91 6.09
N SER A 141 3.81 -4.16 5.79
CA SER A 141 4.67 -4.50 4.67
C SER A 141 4.33 -5.88 4.10
N ALA A 142 4.49 -6.02 2.79
CA ALA A 142 4.49 -7.30 2.08
C ALA A 142 5.88 -7.59 1.54
N ARG A 143 6.18 -8.87 1.30
CA ARG A 143 7.45 -9.31 0.71
C ARG A 143 7.17 -10.16 -0.51
N VAL A 144 7.89 -9.93 -1.60
CA VAL A 144 7.77 -10.69 -2.85
C VAL A 144 9.13 -11.26 -3.20
N ARG A 145 9.21 -12.56 -3.48
CA ARG A 145 10.45 -13.22 -3.87
C ARG A 145 10.38 -13.63 -5.34
N LEU A 146 11.27 -13.05 -6.13
CA LEU A 146 11.38 -13.32 -7.55
C LEU A 146 12.65 -14.13 -7.82
N ARG A 147 12.55 -15.09 -8.75
CA ARG A 147 13.68 -15.92 -9.16
C ARG A 147 13.80 -15.88 -10.67
N ALA A 148 15.01 -15.59 -11.15
CA ALA A 148 15.35 -15.65 -12.56
C ALA A 148 16.57 -16.57 -12.76
N LYS A 149 16.58 -17.36 -13.83
CA LYS A 149 17.71 -18.25 -14.20
C LYS A 149 17.96 -18.13 -15.70
N ILE A 150 19.22 -18.20 -16.12
CA ILE A 150 19.56 -18.31 -17.55
C ILE A 150 18.94 -19.62 -18.08
N PRO A 151 18.11 -19.57 -19.15
CA PRO A 151 17.61 -20.78 -19.80
C PRO A 151 18.77 -21.64 -20.27
N GLU A 152 18.71 -22.95 -20.00
CA GLU A 152 19.69 -23.89 -20.55
C GLU A 152 19.51 -23.94 -22.08
N ALA A 153 20.63 -23.81 -22.81
CA ALA A 153 20.66 -23.74 -24.28
C ALA A 153 20.37 -25.09 -24.94
#